data_AF-A0A7K4CZL4-F1
#
_entry.id   AF-A0A7K4CZL4-F1
#
_cell.length_a   1.000
_cell.length_b   1.000
_cell.length_c   1.000
_cell.angle_alpha   90.00
_cell.angle_beta   90.00
_cell.angle_gamma   90.00
#
_symmetry.space_group_name_H-M   'P 1'
#
loop_
_entity.id
_entity.type
_entity.pdbx_description
1 polymer ?
#
loop_
_entity_poly.entity_id
_entity_poly.type
_entity_poly.pdbx_seq_one_letter_code
_entity_poly.pdbx_strand_id
1 'polypeptide(L)'
;MPDLKVQDCFRHDFDRSIAKECLWFGLQVSAGPLFGVVVGQIISYYWIFYVPQYSTWILLSGVAAGIAQAVQWGTGLELVPAISESFLNGKKKLAQFYIAQSWRWNFFLAIPLLMMLISYIPLILNVALRFGGVEIYVLAVPFLAPWIIMKLLEPISGFADQVIVGASRPRFITIIRILEEAGKLFFMTLWIPWLHVTDGGFAAIVWIMPLGTFIPTLLKTLACWTYIHRRIVNIRFPFGQALFAPVLGSFFVWIASWLYTSFAWPALDASIGMIPAVLVTVLWMLVGSLAIYFFSYGFFGGFDDFGLKTLYDAVKISGPSRPLMNFLTLFLKAGVRISPLHNKFPIPADDANREALELMEIRARNEERTKVASRA
;
A
#
# COMPACT_ATOMS: atom_id res chain seq x y z
N MET A 1 -30.89 29.45 -25.16
CA MET A 1 -30.44 28.09 -24.82
C MET A 1 -31.64 27.19 -25.02
N PRO A 2 -31.61 26.25 -25.98
CA PRO A 2 -32.73 25.33 -26.18
C PRO A 2 -32.96 24.50 -24.92
N ASP A 3 -34.21 24.13 -24.66
CA ASP A 3 -34.71 23.44 -23.47
C ASP A 3 -33.97 22.14 -23.18
N LEU A 4 -32.88 22.20 -22.40
CA LEU A 4 -32.24 21.04 -21.81
C LEU A 4 -33.21 20.43 -20.80
N LYS A 5 -33.84 19.31 -21.18
CA LYS A 5 -34.66 18.54 -20.23
C LYS A 5 -33.72 17.86 -19.24
N VAL A 6 -34.15 17.70 -17.99
CA VAL A 6 -33.40 16.95 -16.96
C VAL A 6 -33.00 15.55 -17.46
N GLN A 7 -33.82 14.97 -18.34
CA GLN A 7 -33.56 13.68 -18.98
C GLN A 7 -32.34 13.70 -19.91
N ASP A 8 -32.00 14.83 -20.53
CA ASP A 8 -30.81 14.97 -21.39
C ASP A 8 -29.52 14.99 -20.57
N CYS A 9 -29.58 15.36 -19.28
CA CYS A 9 -28.47 15.18 -18.33
C CYS A 9 -28.21 13.70 -17.98
N PHE A 10 -29.21 12.82 -18.20
CA PHE A 10 -29.12 11.38 -17.95
C PHE A 10 -29.07 10.54 -19.23
N ARG A 11 -29.15 11.19 -20.41
CA ARG A 11 -29.08 10.53 -21.71
C ARG A 11 -27.61 10.26 -22.02
N HIS A 12 -27.15 9.11 -21.56
CA HIS A 12 -25.88 8.58 -21.97
C HIS A 12 -25.99 8.08 -23.42
N ASP A 13 -25.62 8.92 -24.38
CA ASP A 13 -25.33 8.50 -25.75
C ASP A 13 -24.02 7.70 -25.79
N PHE A 14 -23.93 6.60 -25.03
CA PHE A 14 -22.87 5.63 -25.21
C PHE A 14 -23.21 4.80 -26.44
N ASP A 15 -22.34 4.88 -27.45
CA ASP A 15 -22.41 3.94 -28.55
C ASP A 15 -22.36 2.52 -27.98
N ARG A 16 -23.23 1.64 -28.50
CA ARG A 16 -23.31 0.23 -28.10
C ARG A 16 -21.96 -0.47 -28.27
N SER A 17 -21.12 0.01 -29.19
CA SER A 17 -19.74 -0.44 -29.36
C SER A 17 -18.90 -0.24 -28.09
N ILE A 18 -18.94 0.97 -27.50
CA ILE A 18 -18.23 1.34 -26.27
C ILE A 18 -18.78 0.53 -25.10
N ALA A 19 -20.10 0.40 -24.98
CA ALA A 19 -20.71 -0.42 -23.92
C ALA A 19 -20.22 -1.88 -23.98
N LYS A 20 -20.14 -2.47 -25.18
CA LYS A 20 -19.63 -3.83 -25.38
C LYS A 20 -18.16 -3.94 -24.99
N GLU A 21 -17.33 -2.95 -25.34
CA GLU A 21 -15.91 -2.94 -25.01
C GLU A 21 -15.68 -2.81 -23.49
N CYS A 22 -16.39 -1.89 -22.84
CA CYS A 22 -16.35 -1.71 -21.39
C CYS A 22 -16.82 -2.97 -20.64
N LEU A 23 -17.92 -3.59 -21.07
CA LEU A 23 -18.42 -4.84 -20.49
C LEU A 23 -17.43 -5.99 -20.67
N TRP A 24 -16.83 -6.09 -21.85
CA TRP A 24 -15.83 -7.13 -22.13
C TRP A 24 -14.56 -6.94 -21.31
N PHE A 25 -14.07 -5.71 -21.18
CA PHE A 25 -12.94 -5.38 -20.33
C PHE A 25 -13.25 -5.71 -18.86
N GLY A 26 -14.42 -5.28 -18.36
CA GLY A 26 -14.87 -5.57 -17.01
C GLY A 26 -14.95 -7.07 -16.74
N LEU A 27 -15.58 -7.83 -17.64
CA LEU A 27 -15.71 -9.29 -17.53
C LEU A 27 -14.34 -9.98 -17.49
N GLN A 28 -13.37 -9.54 -18.29
CA GLN A 28 -12.00 -10.07 -18.24
C GLN A 28 -11.34 -9.80 -16.90
N VAL A 29 -11.43 -8.58 -16.38
CA VAL A 29 -10.82 -8.21 -15.09
C VAL A 29 -11.49 -8.91 -13.91
N SER A 30 -12.81 -9.13 -13.96
CA SER A 30 -13.60 -9.77 -12.91
C SER A 30 -13.43 -11.29 -12.82
N ALA A 31 -13.04 -11.97 -13.90
CA ALA A 31 -12.90 -13.43 -13.90
C ALA A 31 -11.89 -13.95 -12.86
N GLY A 32 -10.76 -13.24 -12.68
CA GLY A 32 -9.74 -13.60 -11.68
C GLY A 32 -10.29 -13.57 -10.25
N PRO A 33 -10.84 -12.44 -9.76
CA PRO A 33 -11.48 -12.35 -8.46
C PRO A 33 -12.61 -13.37 -8.23
N LEU A 34 -13.47 -13.61 -9.23
CA LEU A 34 -14.54 -14.62 -9.10
C LEU A 34 -13.99 -16.03 -8.88
N PHE A 35 -12.93 -16.39 -9.61
CA PHE A 35 -12.23 -17.65 -9.38
C PHE A 35 -11.58 -17.70 -7.99
N GLY A 36 -11.01 -16.59 -7.54
CA GLY A 36 -10.47 -16.45 -6.17
C GLY A 36 -11.50 -16.66 -5.07
N VAL A 37 -12.76 -16.24 -5.27
CA VAL A 37 -13.85 -16.52 -4.30
C VAL A 37 -14.10 -18.02 -4.16
N VAL A 38 -14.17 -18.75 -5.27
CA VAL A 38 -14.36 -20.22 -5.26
C VAL A 38 -13.18 -20.91 -4.58
N VAL A 39 -11.96 -20.54 -4.94
CA VAL A 39 -10.74 -21.06 -4.32
C VAL A 39 -10.70 -20.76 -2.82
N GLY A 40 -11.00 -19.53 -2.42
CA GLY A 40 -11.05 -19.09 -1.02
C GLY A 40 -12.06 -19.87 -0.20
N GLN A 41 -13.21 -20.22 -0.79
CA GLN A 41 -14.21 -21.06 -0.16
C GLN A 41 -13.71 -22.51 0.05
N ILE A 42 -13.03 -23.10 -0.94
CA ILE A 42 -12.44 -24.44 -0.82
C ILE A 42 -11.35 -24.45 0.27
N ILE A 43 -10.46 -23.45 0.28
CA ILE A 43 -9.43 -23.31 1.31
C ILE A 43 -10.06 -23.18 2.70
N SER A 44 -11.16 -22.43 2.81
CA SER A 44 -11.91 -22.28 4.05
C SER A 44 -12.50 -23.61 4.52
N TYR A 45 -13.00 -24.46 3.62
CA TYR A 45 -13.42 -25.82 3.98
C TYR A 45 -12.25 -26.69 4.45
N TYR A 46 -11.05 -26.58 3.87
CA TYR A 46 -9.88 -27.29 4.38
C TYR A 46 -9.57 -26.90 5.83
N TRP A 47 -9.61 -25.61 6.16
CA TRP A 47 -9.41 -25.17 7.52
C TRP A 47 -10.47 -25.71 8.49
N ILE A 48 -11.75 -25.69 8.09
CA ILE A 48 -12.86 -26.16 8.93
C ILE A 48 -12.76 -27.67 9.21
N PHE A 49 -12.46 -28.48 8.19
CA PHE A 49 -12.48 -29.94 8.32
C PHE A 49 -11.20 -30.54 8.90
N TYR A 50 -10.04 -29.95 8.63
CA TYR A 50 -8.74 -30.53 8.99
C TYR A 50 -8.07 -29.85 10.18
N VAL A 51 -8.51 -28.66 10.60
CA VAL A 51 -7.87 -27.92 11.70
C VAL A 51 -8.78 -27.86 12.92
N PRO A 52 -8.44 -28.57 14.01
CA PRO A 52 -9.20 -28.48 15.25
C PRO A 52 -9.26 -27.04 15.77
N GLN A 53 -10.42 -26.64 16.28
CA GLN A 53 -10.65 -25.31 16.85
C GLN A 53 -10.35 -24.17 15.86
N TYR A 54 -10.55 -24.39 14.56
CA TYR A 54 -10.35 -23.38 13.52
C TYR A 54 -10.96 -22.01 13.87
N SER A 55 -12.16 -21.98 14.45
CA SER A 55 -12.83 -20.74 14.88
C SER A 55 -12.00 -19.87 15.82
N THR A 56 -11.22 -20.50 16.71
CA THR A 56 -10.32 -19.79 17.63
C THR A 56 -9.11 -19.26 16.86
N TRP A 57 -8.50 -20.09 16.02
CA TRP A 57 -7.31 -19.71 15.25
C TRP A 57 -7.58 -18.58 14.26
N ILE A 58 -8.70 -18.63 13.54
CA ILE A 58 -9.07 -17.58 12.60
C ILE A 58 -9.35 -16.25 13.31
N LEU A 59 -9.93 -16.29 14.52
CA LEU A 59 -10.15 -15.09 15.32
C LEU A 59 -8.81 -14.47 15.76
N LEU A 60 -7.90 -15.28 16.33
CA LEU A 60 -6.58 -14.82 16.77
C LEU A 60 -5.75 -14.27 15.60
N SER A 61 -5.74 -15.01 14.48
CA SER A 61 -5.11 -14.59 13.24
C SER A 61 -5.73 -13.31 12.68
N GLY A 62 -7.06 -13.16 12.74
CA GLY A 62 -7.77 -11.96 12.32
C GLY A 62 -7.42 -10.73 13.15
N VAL A 63 -7.29 -10.85 14.46
CA VAL A 63 -6.80 -9.77 15.34
C VAL A 63 -5.38 -9.36 14.94
N ALA A 64 -4.48 -10.33 14.76
CA ALA A 64 -3.11 -10.06 14.32
C ALA A 64 -3.07 -9.41 12.94
N ALA A 65 -3.89 -9.86 11.99
CA ALA A 65 -4.02 -9.28 10.66
C ALA A 65 -4.50 -7.83 10.73
N GLY A 66 -5.48 -7.52 11.57
CA GLY A 66 -6.00 -6.17 11.77
C GLY A 66 -4.94 -5.21 12.34
N ILE A 67 -4.12 -5.68 13.27
CA ILE A 67 -2.99 -4.92 13.81
C ILE A 67 -1.90 -4.74 12.72
N ALA A 68 -1.54 -5.79 12.00
CA ALA A 68 -0.54 -5.74 10.94
C ALA A 68 -0.97 -4.86 9.76
N GLN A 69 -2.28 -4.69 9.53
CA GLN A 69 -2.83 -3.81 8.49
C GLN A 69 -2.42 -2.34 8.68
N ALA A 70 -2.05 -1.93 9.91
CA ALA A 70 -1.54 -0.59 10.17
C ALA A 70 -0.29 -0.25 9.33
N VAL A 71 0.53 -1.25 8.95
CA VAL A 71 1.71 -1.08 8.08
C VAL A 71 1.33 -0.59 6.69
N GLN A 72 0.11 -0.86 6.24
CA GLN A 72 -0.36 -0.47 4.92
C GLN A 72 -1.13 0.85 4.91
N TRP A 73 -1.31 1.51 6.05
CA TRP A 73 -2.06 2.76 6.10
C TRP A 73 -1.36 3.85 5.27
N GLY A 74 -2.08 4.40 4.30
CA GLY A 74 -1.56 5.37 3.34
C GLY A 74 -0.73 4.77 2.19
N THR A 75 -0.49 3.45 2.18
CA THR A 75 0.06 2.76 1.00
C THR A 75 -1.02 2.53 -0.04
N GLY A 76 -0.63 2.28 -1.30
CA GLY A 76 -1.59 1.93 -2.35
C GLY A 76 -2.17 3.15 -3.08
N LEU A 77 -1.30 4.03 -3.58
CA LEU A 77 -1.71 5.08 -4.52
C LEU A 77 -2.45 4.47 -5.72
N GLU A 78 -3.59 5.04 -6.08
CA GLU A 78 -4.32 4.64 -7.28
C GLU A 78 -3.59 5.14 -8.53
N LEU A 79 -3.04 4.20 -9.31
CA LEU A 79 -2.26 4.52 -10.49
C LEU A 79 -2.96 4.21 -11.80
N VAL A 80 -4.07 3.47 -11.78
CA VAL A 80 -4.78 3.08 -13.00
C VAL A 80 -5.08 4.29 -13.90
N PRO A 81 -5.64 5.41 -13.40
CA PRO A 81 -5.90 6.58 -14.23
C PRO A 81 -4.61 7.20 -14.78
N ALA A 82 -3.63 7.46 -13.91
CA ALA A 82 -2.37 8.10 -14.27
C ALA A 82 -1.56 7.28 -15.29
N ILE A 83 -1.53 5.95 -15.13
CA ILE A 83 -0.88 5.04 -16.06
C ILE A 83 -1.67 4.93 -17.36
N SER A 84 -3.01 4.87 -17.32
CA SER A 84 -3.81 4.82 -18.54
C SER A 84 -3.65 6.08 -19.39
N GLU A 85 -3.68 7.26 -18.77
CA GLU A 85 -3.51 8.53 -19.46
C GLU A 85 -2.10 8.65 -20.05
N SER A 86 -1.06 8.37 -19.27
CA SER A 86 0.33 8.47 -19.76
C SER A 86 0.66 7.40 -20.80
N PHE A 87 0.41 6.13 -20.51
CA PHE A 87 0.84 5.02 -21.34
C PHE A 87 0.09 4.92 -22.67
N LEU A 88 -1.23 5.13 -22.68
CA LEU A 88 -2.04 5.05 -23.91
C LEU A 88 -1.75 6.20 -24.87
N ASN A 89 -1.28 7.35 -24.36
CA ASN A 89 -0.80 8.48 -25.17
C ASN A 89 0.70 8.39 -25.50
N GLY A 90 1.35 7.25 -25.26
CA GLY A 90 2.76 7.01 -25.60
C GLY A 90 3.78 7.69 -24.69
N LYS A 91 3.36 8.31 -23.58
CA LYS A 91 4.21 9.02 -22.60
C LYS A 91 4.84 8.04 -21.61
N LYS A 92 5.82 7.28 -22.09
CA LYS A 92 6.46 6.21 -21.32
C LYS A 92 7.33 6.72 -20.17
N LYS A 93 7.96 7.90 -20.29
CA LYS A 93 8.80 8.46 -19.22
C LYS A 93 7.95 8.94 -18.05
N LEU A 94 6.79 9.51 -18.33
CA LEU A 94 5.81 9.88 -17.33
C LEU A 94 5.27 8.64 -16.61
N ALA A 95 4.94 7.57 -17.34
CA ALA A 95 4.57 6.30 -16.73
C ALA A 95 5.71 5.71 -15.86
N GLN A 96 6.98 5.79 -16.29
CA GLN A 96 8.15 5.41 -15.48
C GLN A 96 8.20 6.20 -14.18
N PHE A 97 7.99 7.51 -14.27
CA PHE A 97 8.02 8.41 -13.14
C PHE A 97 6.92 8.08 -12.13
N TYR A 98 5.69 7.85 -12.58
CA TYR A 98 4.60 7.43 -11.68
C TYR A 98 4.88 6.10 -10.99
N ILE A 99 5.46 5.13 -11.70
CA ILE A 99 5.85 3.85 -11.12
C ILE A 99 6.93 4.04 -10.04
N ALA A 100 7.98 4.81 -10.33
CA ALA A 100 9.07 5.09 -9.38
C ALA A 100 8.56 5.86 -8.15
N GLN A 101 7.67 6.83 -8.35
CA GLN A 101 7.08 7.63 -7.29
C GLN A 101 6.16 6.79 -6.39
N SER A 102 5.43 5.83 -6.95
CA SER A 102 4.61 4.90 -6.16
C SER A 102 5.47 3.97 -5.31
N TRP A 103 6.57 3.44 -5.86
CA TRP A 103 7.55 2.69 -5.07
C TRP A 103 8.07 3.50 -3.88
N ARG A 104 8.47 4.76 -4.13
CA ARG A 104 8.94 5.65 -3.07
C ARG A 104 7.89 5.85 -1.99
N TRP A 105 6.65 6.21 -2.35
CA TRP A 105 5.60 6.48 -1.37
C TRP A 105 5.15 5.26 -0.58
N ASN A 106 5.05 4.10 -1.24
CA ASN A 106 4.68 2.86 -0.55
C ASN A 106 5.67 2.52 0.56
N PHE A 107 6.97 2.57 0.28
CA PHE A 107 7.98 2.30 1.30
C PHE A 107 8.18 3.44 2.28
N PHE A 108 8.04 4.69 1.83
CA PHE A 108 8.09 5.88 2.68
C PHE A 108 7.06 5.81 3.81
N LEU A 109 5.88 5.22 3.57
CA LEU A 109 4.85 5.05 4.59
C LEU A 109 4.95 3.69 5.30
N ALA A 110 5.17 2.60 4.55
CA ALA A 110 5.13 1.25 5.13
C ALA A 110 6.23 1.00 6.16
N ILE A 111 7.47 1.38 5.86
CA ILE A 111 8.63 1.06 6.71
C ILE A 111 8.59 1.78 8.07
N PRO A 112 8.28 3.08 8.19
CA PRO A 112 8.17 3.71 9.51
C PRO A 112 6.95 3.19 10.29
N LEU A 113 5.83 2.90 9.63
CA LEU A 113 4.67 2.30 10.28
C LEU A 113 4.98 0.90 10.80
N LEU A 114 5.74 0.11 10.05
CA LEU A 114 6.27 -1.18 10.49
C LEU A 114 7.14 -1.03 11.74
N MET A 115 8.11 -0.12 11.71
CA MET A 115 9.02 0.08 12.84
C MET A 115 8.31 0.58 14.08
N MET A 116 7.37 1.53 13.93
CA MET A 116 6.49 1.97 15.02
C MET A 116 5.68 0.80 15.55
N LEU A 117 5.05 0.01 14.68
CA LEU A 117 4.27 -1.14 15.11
C LEU A 117 5.11 -2.10 15.95
N ILE A 118 6.31 -2.47 15.48
CA ILE A 118 7.23 -3.35 16.21
C ILE A 118 7.55 -2.77 17.61
N SER A 119 7.83 -1.47 17.70
CA SER A 119 8.12 -0.81 18.99
C SER A 119 6.92 -0.77 19.93
N TYR A 120 5.70 -0.60 19.41
CA TYR A 120 4.48 -0.44 20.21
C TYR A 120 3.72 -1.74 20.48
N ILE A 121 4.08 -2.87 19.86
CA ILE A 121 3.45 -4.18 20.13
C ILE A 121 3.36 -4.48 21.64
N PRO A 122 4.44 -4.38 22.44
CA PRO A 122 4.37 -4.69 23.88
C PRO A 122 3.35 -3.80 24.62
N LEU A 123 3.27 -2.52 24.24
CA LEU A 123 2.34 -1.56 24.82
C LEU A 123 0.90 -1.88 24.43
N ILE A 124 0.65 -2.15 23.15
CA ILE A 124 -0.67 -2.56 22.64
C ILE A 124 -1.16 -3.80 23.38
N LEU A 125 -0.28 -4.78 23.60
CA LEU A 125 -0.62 -6.00 24.33
C LEU A 125 -0.88 -5.73 25.80
N ASN A 126 -0.07 -4.91 26.45
CA ASN A 126 -0.27 -4.57 27.86
C ASN A 126 -1.64 -3.88 28.09
N VAL A 127 -1.99 -2.93 27.22
CA VAL A 127 -3.27 -2.22 27.26
C VAL A 127 -4.43 -3.17 26.99
N ALA A 128 -4.32 -4.02 25.94
CA ALA A 128 -5.36 -4.99 25.60
C ALA A 128 -5.61 -6.00 26.72
N LEU A 129 -4.54 -6.48 27.37
CA LEU A 129 -4.61 -7.43 28.48
C LEU A 129 -5.28 -6.83 29.71
N ARG A 130 -4.87 -5.61 30.11
CA ARG A 130 -5.36 -4.97 31.33
C ARG A 130 -6.78 -4.44 31.21
N PHE A 131 -7.18 -3.92 30.05
CA PHE A 131 -8.48 -3.27 29.87
C PHE A 131 -9.57 -4.21 29.36
N GLY A 132 -9.20 -5.19 28.55
CA GLY A 132 -10.16 -6.08 27.91
C GLY A 132 -10.53 -7.32 28.72
N GLY A 133 -9.71 -7.70 29.72
CA GLY A 133 -9.84 -9.01 30.37
C GLY A 133 -9.66 -10.18 29.39
N VAL A 134 -9.01 -9.94 28.25
CA VAL A 134 -8.94 -10.89 27.15
C VAL A 134 -7.55 -11.51 27.03
N GLU A 135 -7.18 -12.25 28.07
CA GLU A 135 -5.91 -12.98 28.14
C GLU A 135 -5.71 -13.95 26.96
N ILE A 136 -6.82 -14.44 26.38
CA ILE A 136 -6.77 -15.33 25.22
C ILE A 136 -6.17 -14.66 23.97
N TYR A 137 -6.23 -13.31 23.84
CA TYR A 137 -5.65 -12.60 22.69
C TYR A 137 -4.12 -12.49 22.74
N VAL A 138 -3.45 -12.85 23.85
CA VAL A 138 -1.99 -12.98 23.85
C VAL A 138 -1.53 -14.02 22.83
N LEU A 139 -2.34 -15.04 22.58
CA LEU A 139 -2.05 -16.06 21.57
C LEU A 139 -2.13 -15.53 20.13
N ALA A 140 -2.61 -14.30 19.90
CA ALA A 140 -2.55 -13.63 18.60
C ALA A 140 -1.15 -13.06 18.29
N VAL A 141 -0.32 -12.80 19.31
CA VAL A 141 1.01 -12.18 19.14
C VAL A 141 1.91 -12.93 18.17
N PRO A 142 2.02 -14.28 18.24
CA PRO A 142 2.86 -15.02 17.32
C PRO A 142 2.41 -14.90 15.86
N PHE A 143 1.12 -14.65 15.59
CA PHE A 143 0.60 -14.41 14.24
C PHE A 143 1.01 -13.06 13.65
N LEU A 144 1.46 -12.10 14.46
CA LEU A 144 1.84 -10.76 13.99
C LEU A 144 3.02 -10.81 13.02
N ALA A 145 4.08 -11.56 13.34
CA ALA A 145 5.27 -11.66 12.48
C ALA A 145 4.95 -12.18 11.06
N PRO A 146 4.27 -13.33 10.88
CA PRO A 146 3.90 -13.81 9.54
C PRO A 146 2.91 -12.87 8.83
N TRP A 147 1.96 -12.26 9.54
CA TRP A 147 1.07 -11.26 8.92
C TRP A 147 1.81 -10.01 8.45
N ILE A 148 2.75 -9.50 9.24
CA ILE A 148 3.59 -8.36 8.85
C ILE A 148 4.35 -8.67 7.55
N ILE A 149 4.94 -9.86 7.44
CA ILE A 149 5.64 -10.29 6.22
C ILE A 149 4.69 -10.28 5.02
N MET A 150 3.49 -10.85 5.18
CA MET A 150 2.48 -10.86 4.12
C MET A 150 2.04 -9.44 3.74
N LYS A 151 1.81 -8.58 4.74
CA LYS A 151 1.35 -7.20 4.56
C LYS A 151 2.38 -6.29 3.89
N LEU A 152 3.67 -6.62 3.96
CA LEU A 152 4.70 -5.90 3.20
C LEU A 152 4.70 -6.26 1.69
N LEU A 153 4.31 -7.49 1.36
CA LEU A 153 4.26 -7.96 -0.04
C LEU A 153 3.00 -7.48 -0.77
N GLU A 154 1.87 -7.40 -0.08
CA GLU A 154 0.57 -7.03 -0.65
C GLU A 154 0.57 -5.72 -1.46
N PRO A 155 1.10 -4.58 -0.97
CA PRO A 155 1.15 -3.33 -1.74
C PRO A 155 1.99 -3.47 -3.01
N ILE A 156 3.07 -4.24 -2.96
CA ILE A 156 3.96 -4.49 -4.10
C ILE A 156 3.23 -5.29 -5.19
N SER A 157 2.45 -6.30 -4.78
CA SER A 157 1.63 -7.11 -5.67
C SER A 157 0.47 -6.30 -6.26
N GLY A 158 -0.26 -5.56 -5.42
CA GLY A 158 -1.42 -4.77 -5.83
C GLY A 158 -1.05 -3.64 -6.78
N PHE A 159 0.08 -2.99 -6.54
CA PHE A 159 0.63 -1.96 -7.43
C PHE A 159 0.94 -2.52 -8.83
N ALA A 160 1.57 -3.69 -8.93
CA ALA A 160 1.85 -4.29 -10.22
C ALA A 160 0.57 -4.55 -11.04
N ASP A 161 -0.51 -4.98 -10.38
CA ASP A 161 -1.81 -5.18 -11.02
C ASP A 161 -2.37 -3.88 -11.60
N GLN A 162 -2.31 -2.79 -10.82
CA GLN A 162 -2.79 -1.48 -11.27
C GLN A 162 -2.05 -0.99 -12.51
N VAL A 163 -0.73 -1.21 -12.59
CA VAL A 163 0.07 -0.83 -13.76
C VAL A 163 -0.35 -1.62 -15.00
N ILE A 164 -0.57 -2.93 -14.87
CA ILE A 164 -0.95 -3.81 -15.98
C ILE A 164 -2.37 -3.47 -16.49
N VAL A 165 -3.29 -3.21 -15.56
CA VAL A 165 -4.66 -2.78 -15.87
C VAL A 165 -4.64 -1.41 -16.55
N GLY A 166 -3.93 -0.43 -16.00
CA GLY A 166 -3.77 0.90 -16.59
C GLY A 166 -3.13 0.86 -17.98
N ALA A 167 -2.22 -0.07 -18.24
CA ALA A 167 -1.61 -0.30 -19.55
C ALA A 167 -2.52 -1.04 -20.55
N SER A 168 -3.81 -1.27 -20.23
CA SER A 168 -4.79 -1.97 -21.06
C SER A 168 -4.37 -3.39 -21.46
N ARG A 169 -3.79 -4.15 -20.52
CA ARG A 169 -3.44 -5.57 -20.70
C ARG A 169 -4.26 -6.51 -19.79
N PRO A 170 -5.60 -6.47 -19.83
CA PRO A 170 -6.47 -7.23 -18.93
C PRO A 170 -6.27 -8.76 -19.05
N ARG A 171 -6.07 -9.29 -20.26
CA ARG A 171 -5.89 -10.74 -20.47
C ARG A 171 -4.72 -11.32 -19.67
N PHE A 172 -3.59 -10.61 -19.61
CA PHE A 172 -2.41 -11.07 -18.88
C PHE A 172 -2.68 -11.11 -17.37
N ILE A 173 -3.29 -10.04 -16.82
CA ILE A 173 -3.61 -9.99 -15.40
C ILE A 173 -4.68 -11.03 -15.01
N THR A 174 -5.65 -11.32 -15.87
CA THR A 174 -6.63 -12.38 -15.63
C THR A 174 -5.96 -13.75 -15.55
N ILE A 175 -5.10 -14.08 -16.51
CA ILE A 175 -4.39 -15.38 -16.54
C ILE A 175 -3.49 -15.52 -15.32
N ILE A 176 -2.69 -14.50 -14.99
CA ILE A 176 -1.75 -14.60 -13.86
C ILE A 176 -2.49 -14.68 -12.52
N ARG A 177 -3.65 -14.01 -12.37
CA ARG A 177 -4.50 -14.14 -11.18
C ARG A 177 -5.13 -15.53 -11.08
N ILE A 178 -5.62 -16.10 -12.17
CA ILE A 178 -6.13 -17.49 -12.15
C ILE A 178 -5.01 -18.47 -11.75
N LEU A 179 -3.80 -18.28 -12.27
CA LEU A 179 -2.63 -19.09 -11.89
C LEU A 179 -2.23 -18.88 -10.42
N GLU A 180 -2.31 -17.64 -9.92
CA GLU A 180 -2.08 -17.32 -8.51
C GLU A 180 -3.06 -18.08 -7.61
N GLU A 181 -4.37 -17.98 -7.89
CA GLU A 181 -5.41 -18.65 -7.12
C GLU A 181 -5.32 -20.18 -7.22
N ALA A 182 -5.05 -20.73 -8.41
CA ALA A 182 -4.77 -22.15 -8.57
C ALA A 182 -3.54 -22.59 -7.75
N GLY A 183 -2.49 -21.75 -7.73
CA GLY A 183 -1.32 -21.95 -6.89
C GLY A 183 -1.67 -21.92 -5.40
N LYS A 184 -2.48 -20.96 -4.94
CA LYS A 184 -2.96 -20.90 -3.55
C LYS A 184 -3.69 -22.18 -3.18
N LEU A 185 -4.60 -22.66 -4.02
CA LEU A 185 -5.30 -23.92 -3.79
C LEU A 185 -4.33 -25.10 -3.72
N PHE A 186 -3.38 -25.19 -4.65
CA PHE A 186 -2.38 -26.25 -4.68
C PHE A 186 -1.55 -26.29 -3.39
N PHE A 187 -0.95 -25.16 -2.99
CA PHE A 187 -0.14 -25.09 -1.78
C PHE A 187 -0.98 -25.35 -0.51
N MET A 188 -2.20 -24.83 -0.42
CA MET A 188 -3.05 -25.09 0.75
C MET A 188 -3.50 -26.56 0.82
N THR A 189 -3.74 -27.21 -0.33
CA THR A 189 -4.01 -28.66 -0.39
C THR A 189 -2.78 -29.47 0.05
N LEU A 190 -1.59 -29.03 -0.37
CA LEU A 190 -0.33 -29.63 0.03
C LEU A 190 -0.09 -29.50 1.55
N TRP A 191 -0.28 -28.30 2.11
CA TRP A 191 0.01 -28.03 3.53
C TRP A 191 -0.98 -28.66 4.50
N ILE A 192 -2.28 -28.60 4.20
CA ILE A 192 -3.34 -28.97 5.15
C ILE A 192 -3.73 -30.45 4.95
N PRO A 193 -4.48 -30.87 3.90
CA PRO A 193 -4.85 -32.27 3.72
C PRO A 193 -3.71 -33.26 3.51
N TRP A 194 -2.62 -32.88 2.83
CA TRP A 194 -1.63 -33.88 2.39
C TRP A 194 -0.47 -34.03 3.38
N LEU A 195 0.22 -32.95 3.68
CA LEU A 195 1.36 -32.96 4.61
C LEU A 195 0.95 -32.87 6.08
N HIS A 196 -0.33 -32.58 6.37
CA HIS A 196 -0.85 -32.45 7.73
C HIS A 196 0.03 -31.55 8.62
N VAL A 197 0.57 -30.46 8.05
CA VAL A 197 1.54 -29.62 8.78
C VAL A 197 0.89 -28.98 10.00
N THR A 198 -0.44 -28.87 10.01
CA THR A 198 -1.26 -28.45 11.16
C THR A 198 -1.11 -29.36 12.39
N ASP A 199 -0.71 -30.61 12.21
CA ASP A 199 -0.41 -31.55 13.31
C ASP A 199 0.91 -31.22 14.00
N GLY A 200 1.76 -30.39 13.38
CA GLY A 200 2.97 -29.81 13.99
C GLY A 200 2.70 -28.84 15.14
N GLY A 201 1.42 -28.67 15.52
CA GLY A 201 0.98 -27.90 16.67
C GLY A 201 0.87 -26.40 16.40
N PHE A 202 0.80 -25.63 17.49
CA PHE A 202 0.53 -24.19 17.44
C PHE A 202 1.47 -23.41 16.52
N ALA A 203 2.77 -23.70 16.57
CA ALA A 203 3.76 -22.99 15.75
C ALA A 203 3.50 -23.16 14.24
N ALA A 204 3.09 -24.35 13.79
CA ALA A 204 2.81 -24.60 12.38
C ALA A 204 1.58 -23.80 11.90
N ILE A 205 0.51 -23.78 12.70
CA ILE A 205 -0.72 -23.02 12.40
C ILE A 205 -0.42 -21.52 12.28
N VAL A 206 0.40 -20.99 13.20
CA VAL A 206 0.82 -19.59 13.23
C VAL A 206 1.45 -19.14 11.91
N TRP A 207 2.30 -19.98 11.31
CA TRP A 207 3.00 -19.63 10.07
C TRP A 207 2.16 -19.92 8.83
N ILE A 208 1.45 -21.05 8.78
CA ILE A 208 0.70 -21.47 7.58
C ILE A 208 -0.52 -20.60 7.35
N MET A 209 -1.20 -20.15 8.40
CA MET A 209 -2.43 -19.39 8.23
C MET A 209 -2.20 -18.07 7.47
N PRO A 210 -1.16 -17.27 7.77
CA PRO A 210 -0.88 -16.06 7.01
C PRO A 210 0.00 -16.33 5.76
N LEU A 211 1.00 -17.21 5.86
CA LEU A 211 1.99 -17.42 4.78
C LEU A 211 1.69 -18.59 3.84
N GLY A 212 0.63 -19.37 4.06
CA GLY A 212 0.29 -20.51 3.21
C GLY A 212 0.06 -20.14 1.74
N THR A 213 -0.36 -18.89 1.49
CA THR A 213 -0.58 -18.32 0.14
C THR A 213 0.56 -17.41 -0.34
N PHE A 214 1.63 -17.29 0.46
CA PHE A 214 2.74 -16.37 0.19
C PHE A 214 3.49 -16.72 -1.09
N ILE A 215 3.83 -18.00 -1.29
CA ILE A 215 4.61 -18.45 -2.45
C ILE A 215 3.89 -18.14 -3.78
N PRO A 216 2.61 -18.52 -3.99
CA PRO A 216 1.86 -18.13 -5.19
C PRO A 216 1.83 -16.62 -5.43
N THR A 217 1.57 -15.85 -4.36
CA THR A 217 1.51 -14.39 -4.43
C THR A 217 2.85 -13.78 -4.84
N LEU A 218 3.95 -14.30 -4.29
CA LEU A 218 5.31 -13.89 -4.64
C LEU A 218 5.64 -14.22 -6.11
N LEU A 219 5.34 -15.44 -6.56
CA LEU A 219 5.55 -15.86 -7.95
C LEU A 219 4.77 -14.98 -8.93
N LYS A 220 3.49 -14.71 -8.63
CA LYS A 220 2.67 -13.77 -9.42
C LYS A 220 3.28 -12.37 -9.42
N THR A 221 3.71 -11.87 -8.26
CA THR A 221 4.32 -10.55 -8.14
C THR A 221 5.58 -10.43 -9.00
N LEU A 222 6.46 -11.44 -8.94
CA LEU A 222 7.67 -11.51 -9.77
C LEU A 222 7.34 -11.59 -11.27
N ALA A 223 6.34 -12.39 -11.66
CA ALA A 223 5.91 -12.51 -13.04
C ALA A 223 5.33 -11.18 -13.57
N CYS A 224 4.48 -10.51 -12.79
CA CYS A 224 3.93 -9.20 -13.12
C CYS A 224 5.03 -8.16 -13.30
N TRP A 225 5.97 -8.05 -12.35
CA TRP A 225 7.06 -7.09 -12.44
C TRP A 225 8.01 -7.37 -13.61
N THR A 226 8.30 -8.64 -13.88
CA THR A 226 9.08 -9.06 -15.05
C THR A 226 8.38 -8.67 -16.35
N TYR A 227 7.05 -8.88 -16.42
CA TYR A 227 6.24 -8.49 -17.57
C TYR A 227 6.21 -6.97 -17.75
N ILE A 228 5.99 -6.21 -16.68
CA ILE A 228 5.99 -4.73 -16.72
C ILE A 228 7.34 -4.24 -17.26
N HIS A 229 8.45 -4.73 -16.71
CA HIS A 229 9.80 -4.34 -17.13
C HIS A 229 10.07 -4.63 -18.61
N ARG A 230 9.64 -5.80 -19.11
CA ARG A 230 9.93 -6.25 -20.48
C ARG A 230 8.96 -5.72 -21.54
N ARG A 231 7.68 -5.50 -21.19
CA ARG A 231 6.60 -5.28 -22.18
C ARG A 231 5.90 -3.93 -22.06
N ILE A 232 5.84 -3.36 -20.86
CA ILE A 232 5.16 -2.08 -20.63
C ILE A 232 6.22 -0.97 -20.63
N VAL A 233 7.04 -0.95 -19.59
CA VAL A 233 7.93 0.17 -19.28
C VAL A 233 9.15 -0.35 -18.52
N ASN A 234 10.36 0.07 -18.93
CA ASN A 234 11.59 -0.26 -18.20
C ASN A 234 11.57 0.39 -16.81
N ILE A 235 11.53 -0.42 -15.76
CA ILE A 235 11.40 0.02 -14.38
C ILE A 235 12.76 0.48 -13.86
N ARG A 236 12.81 1.70 -13.33
CA ARG A 236 13.96 2.22 -12.58
C ARG A 236 13.56 2.31 -11.12
N PHE A 237 13.99 1.33 -10.31
CA PHE A 237 13.69 1.33 -8.89
C PHE A 237 14.58 2.38 -8.18
N PRO A 238 14.00 3.39 -7.51
CA PRO A 238 14.77 4.45 -6.88
C PRO A 238 15.31 3.97 -5.51
N PHE A 239 16.32 3.10 -5.52
CA PHE A 239 16.88 2.44 -4.32
C PHE A 239 17.17 3.41 -3.16
N GLY A 240 17.74 4.58 -3.46
CA GLY A 240 18.06 5.59 -2.45
C GLY A 240 16.83 6.11 -1.71
N GLN A 241 15.82 6.61 -2.45
CA GLN A 241 14.62 7.20 -1.85
C GLN A 241 13.59 6.17 -1.40
N ALA A 242 13.47 5.03 -2.08
CA ALA A 242 12.44 4.02 -1.79
C ALA A 242 12.86 2.96 -0.79
N LEU A 243 14.16 2.72 -0.56
CA LEU A 243 14.58 1.66 0.38
C LEU A 243 15.59 2.18 1.40
N PHE A 244 16.68 2.79 0.95
CA PHE A 244 17.77 3.22 1.84
C PHE A 244 17.32 4.30 2.84
N ALA A 245 16.78 5.41 2.35
CA ALA A 245 16.33 6.51 3.22
C ALA A 245 15.17 6.11 4.15
N PRO A 246 14.12 5.37 3.73
CA PRO A 246 13.08 4.90 4.64
C PRO A 246 13.61 3.94 5.71
N VAL A 247 14.47 2.98 5.37
CA VAL A 247 15.02 2.01 6.34
C VAL A 247 15.85 2.73 7.40
N LEU A 248 16.79 3.58 6.99
CA LEU A 248 17.62 4.33 7.93
C LEU A 248 16.79 5.34 8.72
N GLY A 249 15.87 6.06 8.07
CA GLY A 249 15.01 7.02 8.75
C GLY A 249 14.14 6.37 9.81
N SER A 250 13.57 5.20 9.49
CA SER A 250 12.71 4.44 10.40
C SER A 250 13.48 3.75 11.53
N PHE A 251 14.77 3.50 11.37
CA PHE A 251 15.62 3.01 12.46
C PHE A 251 15.69 4.02 13.62
N PHE A 252 15.77 5.32 13.33
CA PHE A 252 15.71 6.36 14.37
C PHE A 252 14.34 6.47 15.02
N VAL A 253 13.27 6.22 14.25
CA VAL A 253 11.91 6.13 14.80
C VAL A 253 11.83 4.97 15.77
N TRP A 254 12.33 3.79 15.40
CA TRP A 254 12.35 2.62 16.26
C TRP A 254 13.10 2.90 17.59
N ILE A 255 14.27 3.54 17.53
CA ILE A 255 15.02 3.95 18.72
C ILE A 255 14.19 4.91 19.59
N ALA A 256 13.61 5.95 18.99
CA ALA A 256 12.83 6.95 19.73
C ALA A 256 11.58 6.34 20.36
N SER A 257 10.87 5.48 19.64
CA SER A 257 9.70 4.75 20.14
C SER A 257 10.09 3.74 21.22
N TRP A 258 11.25 3.08 21.11
CA TRP A 258 11.79 2.20 22.15
C TRP A 258 12.14 2.97 23.43
N LEU A 259 12.81 4.12 23.30
CA LEU A 259 13.10 5.00 24.45
C LEU A 259 11.80 5.51 25.10
N TYR A 260 10.83 5.93 24.30
CA TYR A 260 9.54 6.38 24.79
C TYR A 260 8.81 5.27 25.57
N THR A 261 8.70 4.08 24.98
CA THR A 261 8.00 2.94 25.61
C THR A 261 8.72 2.40 26.83
N SER A 262 10.05 2.50 26.90
CA SER A 262 10.84 2.02 28.04
C SER A 262 10.88 3.02 29.20
N PHE A 263 10.94 4.33 28.92
CA PHE A 263 11.17 5.34 29.95
C PHE A 263 9.97 6.26 30.20
N ALA A 264 9.35 6.79 29.13
CA ALA A 264 8.26 7.76 29.26
C ALA A 264 6.92 7.09 29.59
N TRP A 265 6.63 5.95 28.95
CA TRP A 265 5.35 5.26 29.12
C TRP A 265 5.09 4.80 30.57
N PRO A 266 6.00 4.11 31.29
CA PRO A 266 5.73 3.70 32.66
C PRO A 266 5.48 4.88 33.60
N ALA A 267 6.18 6.01 33.39
CA ALA A 267 5.98 7.23 34.16
C ALA A 267 4.62 7.89 33.84
N LEU A 268 4.18 7.86 32.58
CA LEU A 268 2.86 8.37 32.17
C LEU A 268 1.72 7.51 32.74
N ASP A 269 1.80 6.19 32.58
CA ASP A 269 0.81 5.25 33.11
C ASP A 269 0.64 5.41 34.63
N ALA A 270 1.76 5.55 35.35
CA ALA A 270 1.75 5.74 36.81
C ALA A 270 1.20 7.11 37.27
N SER A 271 1.29 8.16 36.44
CA SER A 271 0.95 9.53 36.86
C SER A 271 -0.46 9.96 36.49
N ILE A 272 -0.92 9.67 35.27
CA ILE A 272 -2.22 10.12 34.74
C ILE A 272 -3.19 8.96 34.49
N GLY A 273 -2.76 7.73 34.76
CA GLY A 273 -3.51 6.51 34.50
C GLY A 273 -3.46 6.08 33.04
N MET A 274 -3.85 4.84 32.80
CA MET A 274 -3.66 4.16 31.51
C MET A 274 -4.38 4.83 30.33
N ILE A 275 -5.68 5.18 30.46
CA ILE A 275 -6.45 5.71 29.31
C ILE A 275 -5.88 7.06 28.83
N PRO A 276 -5.64 8.06 29.70
CA PRO A 276 -4.98 9.30 29.28
C PRO A 276 -3.57 9.06 28.72
N ALA A 277 -2.80 8.14 29.31
CA ALA A 277 -1.47 7.78 28.82
C ALA A 277 -1.51 7.20 27.39
N VAL A 278 -2.51 6.36 27.07
CA VAL A 278 -2.72 5.84 25.70
C VAL A 278 -2.97 6.98 24.71
N LEU A 279 -3.83 7.94 25.05
CA LEU A 279 -4.10 9.09 24.17
C LEU A 279 -2.84 9.92 23.89
N VAL A 280 -2.04 10.18 24.94
CA VAL A 280 -0.74 10.85 24.80
C VAL A 280 0.21 10.03 23.92
N THR A 281 0.22 8.71 24.07
CA THR A 281 1.05 7.80 23.26
C THR A 281 0.64 7.82 21.79
N VAL A 282 -0.65 7.81 21.48
CA VAL A 282 -1.16 7.91 20.09
C VAL A 282 -0.75 9.25 19.48
N LEU A 283 -0.86 10.35 20.22
CA LEU A 283 -0.39 11.66 19.77
C LEU A 283 1.13 11.68 19.55
N TRP A 284 1.91 11.08 20.44
CA TRP A 284 3.36 10.95 20.28
C TRP A 284 3.73 10.09 19.07
N MET A 285 3.01 9.00 18.82
CA MET A 285 3.19 8.15 17.65
C MET A 285 2.92 8.92 16.35
N LEU A 286 1.83 9.69 16.29
CA LEU A 286 1.45 10.44 15.09
C LEU A 286 2.30 11.69 14.86
N VAL A 287 2.69 12.40 15.91
CA VAL A 287 3.38 13.70 15.78
C VAL A 287 4.88 13.54 16.02
N GLY A 288 5.28 12.99 17.17
CA GLY A 288 6.68 12.90 17.57
C GLY A 288 7.46 11.93 16.71
N SER A 289 6.98 10.69 16.60
CA SER A 289 7.66 9.63 15.85
C SER A 289 7.72 9.95 14.35
N LEU A 290 6.64 10.49 13.77
CA LEU A 290 6.66 10.97 12.38
C LEU A 290 7.54 12.21 12.17
N ALA A 291 7.63 13.14 13.12
CA ALA A 291 8.55 14.29 12.99
C ALA A 291 10.01 13.83 12.94
N ILE A 292 10.39 12.87 13.80
CA ILE A 292 11.71 12.23 13.78
C ILE A 292 11.94 11.53 12.44
N TYR A 293 10.94 10.81 11.94
CA TYR A 293 11.01 10.17 10.63
C TYR A 293 11.21 11.15 9.49
N PHE A 294 10.41 12.22 9.42
CA PHE A 294 10.51 13.21 8.35
C PHE A 294 11.87 13.91 8.38
N PHE A 295 12.39 14.23 9.57
CA PHE A 295 13.74 14.76 9.72
C PHE A 295 14.80 13.78 9.22
N SER A 296 14.79 12.53 9.72
CA SER A 296 15.82 11.54 9.38
C SER A 296 15.74 11.11 7.92
N TYR A 297 14.54 10.95 7.36
CA TYR A 297 14.33 10.66 5.95
C TYR A 297 14.87 11.77 5.04
N GLY A 298 14.64 13.04 5.39
CA GLY A 298 15.26 14.18 4.71
C GLY A 298 16.78 14.18 4.85
N PHE A 299 17.28 13.88 6.05
CA PHE A 299 18.71 13.81 6.34
C PHE A 299 19.44 12.73 5.52
N PHE A 300 18.79 11.59 5.23
CA PHE A 300 19.37 10.52 4.41
C PHE A 300 19.14 10.67 2.89
N GLY A 301 18.71 11.86 2.43
CA GLY A 301 18.53 12.14 1.00
C GLY A 301 17.29 11.47 0.40
N GLY A 302 16.26 11.23 1.22
CA GLY A 302 15.00 10.64 0.77
C GLY A 302 14.13 11.56 -0.11
N PHE A 303 14.46 12.84 -0.16
CA PHE A 303 13.82 13.81 -1.06
C PHE A 303 14.87 14.54 -1.89
N ASP A 304 14.54 14.76 -3.16
CA ASP A 304 15.20 15.71 -4.05
C ASP A 304 14.42 17.04 -4.10
N ASP A 305 14.99 18.06 -4.75
CA ASP A 305 14.35 19.39 -4.86
C ASP A 305 12.97 19.32 -5.51
N PHE A 306 12.83 18.47 -6.53
CA PHE A 306 11.55 18.26 -7.22
C PHE A 306 10.52 17.62 -6.28
N GLY A 307 10.91 16.58 -5.55
CA GLY A 307 10.06 15.91 -4.57
C GLY A 307 9.66 16.85 -3.44
N LEU A 308 10.56 17.72 -2.97
CA LEU A 308 10.25 18.74 -1.96
C LEU A 308 9.23 19.74 -2.49
N LYS A 309 9.42 20.27 -3.70
CA LYS A 309 8.46 21.17 -4.35
C LYS A 309 7.08 20.53 -4.44
N THR A 310 7.03 19.28 -4.92
CA THR A 310 5.79 18.51 -5.05
C THR A 310 5.12 18.30 -3.69
N LEU A 311 5.89 18.00 -2.64
CA LEU A 311 5.35 17.88 -1.30
C LEU A 311 4.76 19.21 -0.81
N TYR A 312 5.43 20.36 -1.03
CA TYR A 312 4.86 21.65 -0.64
C TYR A 312 3.53 21.95 -1.32
N ASP A 313 3.45 21.65 -2.61
CA ASP A 313 2.22 21.88 -3.36
C ASP A 313 1.12 20.93 -2.88
N ALA A 314 1.46 19.68 -2.55
CA ALA A 314 0.54 18.74 -1.89
C ALA A 314 0.06 19.25 -0.50
N VAL A 315 0.96 19.81 0.32
CA VAL A 315 0.61 20.35 1.64
C VAL A 315 -0.35 21.54 1.54
N LYS A 316 -0.22 22.38 0.50
CA LYS A 316 -1.14 23.50 0.27
C LYS A 316 -2.58 23.04 0.00
N ILE A 317 -2.76 21.88 -0.65
CA ILE A 317 -4.07 21.31 -0.98
C ILE A 317 -4.61 20.32 0.07
N SER A 318 -3.86 20.05 1.16
CA SER A 318 -4.16 19.00 2.15
C SER A 318 -5.32 19.30 3.12
N GLY A 319 -6.08 20.39 2.90
CA GLY A 319 -7.29 20.70 3.66
C GLY A 319 -7.08 20.74 5.18
N PRO A 320 -7.91 20.02 6.00
CA PRO A 320 -7.80 20.00 7.46
C PRO A 320 -6.47 19.47 8.02
N SER A 321 -5.76 18.62 7.27
CA SER A 321 -4.49 18.04 7.72
C SER A 321 -3.29 18.98 7.53
N ARG A 322 -3.49 20.14 6.90
CA ARG A 322 -2.44 21.11 6.58
C ARG A 322 -1.59 21.54 7.79
N PRO A 323 -2.12 21.81 8.99
CA PRO A 323 -1.27 22.20 10.14
C PRO A 323 -0.27 21.11 10.52
N LEU A 324 -0.73 19.86 10.60
CA LEU A 324 0.12 18.71 10.88
C LEU A 324 1.17 18.52 9.78
N MET A 325 0.76 18.57 8.52
CA MET A 325 1.68 18.41 7.40
C MET A 325 2.70 19.55 7.29
N ASN A 326 2.32 20.79 7.59
CA ASN A 326 3.25 21.92 7.68
C ASN A 326 4.31 21.67 8.77
N PHE A 327 3.88 21.19 9.93
CA PHE A 327 4.77 20.84 11.04
C PHE A 327 5.75 19.74 10.64
N LEU A 328 5.28 18.62 10.09
CA LEU A 328 6.16 17.54 9.62
C LEU A 328 7.12 18.00 8.51
N THR A 329 6.65 18.87 7.61
CA THR A 329 7.48 19.41 6.53
C THR A 329 8.57 20.35 7.06
N LEU A 330 8.35 21.02 8.19
CA LEU A 330 9.40 21.82 8.85
C LEU A 330 10.57 20.92 9.28
N PHE A 331 10.29 19.76 9.88
CA PHE A 331 11.31 18.78 10.27
C PHE A 331 12.03 18.21 9.04
N LEU A 332 11.28 17.90 7.98
CA LEU A 332 11.88 17.46 6.73
C LEU A 332 12.85 18.49 6.15
N LYS A 333 12.48 19.78 6.11
CA LYS A 333 13.38 20.87 5.67
C LYS A 333 14.65 20.92 6.48
N ALA A 334 14.53 20.80 7.80
CA ALA A 334 15.68 20.84 8.70
C ALA A 334 16.63 19.66 8.39
N GLY A 335 16.09 18.47 8.19
CA GLY A 335 16.86 17.28 7.79
C GLY A 335 17.56 17.48 6.45
N VAL A 336 16.84 17.96 5.43
CA VAL A 336 17.37 18.24 4.10
C VAL A 336 18.49 19.28 4.13
N ARG A 337 18.32 20.37 4.89
CA ARG A 337 19.30 21.48 4.95
C ARG A 337 20.65 21.03 5.52
N ILE A 338 20.63 20.06 6.44
CA ILE A 338 21.82 19.54 7.10
C ILE A 338 22.40 18.33 6.33
N SER A 339 21.59 17.71 5.47
CA SER A 339 21.93 16.46 4.79
C SER A 339 23.13 16.59 3.82
N PRO A 340 24.17 15.75 3.96
CA PRO A 340 25.21 15.60 2.94
C PRO A 340 24.78 14.69 1.77
N LEU A 341 23.59 14.08 1.85
CA LEU A 341 23.02 13.17 0.87
C LEU A 341 21.87 13.78 0.06
N HIS A 342 21.52 15.03 0.33
CA HIS A 342 20.49 15.77 -0.42
C HIS A 342 20.81 15.76 -1.92
N ASN A 343 19.79 15.53 -2.76
CA ASN A 343 19.89 15.42 -4.22
C ASN A 343 20.86 14.36 -4.78
N LYS A 344 21.40 13.43 -3.98
CA LYS A 344 22.27 12.35 -4.50
C LYS A 344 21.51 11.21 -5.18
N PHE A 345 20.22 11.06 -4.88
CA PHE A 345 19.37 10.00 -5.43
C PHE A 345 18.14 10.55 -6.15
N PRO A 346 18.27 11.43 -7.15
CA PRO A 346 17.11 12.08 -7.77
C PRO A 346 16.28 11.09 -8.58
N ILE A 347 14.95 11.28 -8.57
CA ILE A 347 14.05 10.60 -9.51
C ILE A 347 13.95 11.48 -10.76
N PRO A 348 14.33 10.99 -11.97
CA PRO A 348 14.33 11.83 -13.17
C PRO A 348 12.93 12.38 -13.50
N ALA A 349 12.71 13.67 -13.21
CA ALA A 349 11.43 14.33 -13.36
C ALA A 349 11.33 15.20 -14.62
N ASP A 350 12.45 15.62 -15.21
CA ASP A 350 12.45 16.61 -16.32
C ASP A 350 11.73 16.09 -17.57
N ASP A 351 12.08 14.88 -18.01
CA ASP A 351 11.41 14.23 -19.14
C ASP A 351 9.94 13.95 -18.85
N ALA A 352 9.61 13.58 -17.61
CA ALA A 352 8.24 13.31 -17.18
C ALA A 352 7.40 14.59 -17.18
N ASN A 353 7.95 15.70 -16.70
CA ASN A 353 7.30 17.01 -16.71
C ASN A 353 7.07 17.52 -18.14
N ARG A 354 8.04 17.32 -19.04
CA ARG A 354 7.84 17.63 -20.47
C ARG A 354 6.69 16.83 -21.05
N GLU A 355 6.68 15.52 -20.84
CA GLU A 355 5.59 14.65 -21.31
C GLU A 355 4.23 15.01 -20.68
N ALA A 356 4.21 15.45 -19.42
CA ALA A 356 2.99 15.89 -18.74
C ALA A 356 2.44 17.20 -19.32
N LEU A 357 3.30 18.18 -19.63
CA LEU A 357 2.90 19.43 -20.29
C LEU A 357 2.31 19.15 -21.68
N GLU A 358 2.94 18.27 -22.46
CA GLU A 358 2.41 17.84 -23.76
C GLU A 358 1.01 17.22 -23.65
N LEU A 359 0.74 16.44 -22.59
CA LEU A 359 -0.60 15.89 -22.34
C LEU A 359 -1.63 16.97 -21.98
N MET A 360 -1.23 17.96 -21.17
CA MET A 360 -2.09 19.09 -20.84
C MET A 360 -2.48 19.89 -22.10
N GLU A 361 -1.53 20.09 -23.02
CA GLU A 361 -1.80 20.74 -24.31
C GLU A 361 -2.72 19.93 -25.22
N ILE A 362 -2.58 18.60 -25.25
CA ILE A 362 -3.52 17.71 -25.97
C ILE A 362 -4.92 17.83 -25.39
N ARG A 363 -5.04 17.81 -24.06
CA ARG A 363 -6.32 17.94 -23.36
C ARG A 363 -6.98 19.30 -23.62
N ALA A 364 -6.24 20.39 -23.50
CA ALA A 364 -6.76 21.74 -23.77
C ALA A 364 -7.30 21.87 -25.20
N ARG A 365 -6.57 21.35 -26.20
CA ARG A 365 -7.03 21.32 -27.60
C ARG A 365 -8.30 20.48 -27.79
N ASN A 366 -8.43 19.36 -27.09
CA ASN A 366 -9.63 18.52 -27.17
C ASN A 366 -10.83 19.19 -26.51
N GLU A 367 -10.64 19.88 -25.39
CA GLU A 367 -11.70 20.66 -24.72
C GLU A 367 -12.18 21.82 -25.60
N GLU A 368 -11.27 22.52 -26.29
CA GLU A 368 -11.63 23.56 -27.27
C GLU A 368 -12.44 23.00 -28.43
N ARG A 369 -12.00 21.88 -29.02
CA ARG A 369 -12.73 21.20 -30.11
C ARG A 369 -14.14 20.80 -29.68
N THR A 370 -14.27 20.26 -28.47
CA THR A 370 -15.56 19.82 -27.92
C THR A 370 -16.49 21.02 -27.69
N LYS A 371 -15.97 22.14 -27.17
CA LYS A 371 -16.74 23.38 -27.01
C LYS A 371 -17.21 23.95 -28.35
N VAL A 372 -16.38 23.90 -29.39
CA VAL A 372 -16.77 24.31 -30.75
C VAL A 372 -17.85 23.38 -31.31
N ALA A 373 -17.68 22.07 -31.17
CA ALA A 373 -18.66 21.09 -31.62
C ALA A 373 -20.01 21.17 -30.88
N SER A 374 -20.02 21.55 -29.60
CA SER A 374 -21.26 21.76 -28.83
C SER A 374 -21.99 23.07 -29.16
N ARG A 375 -21.32 23.98 -29.88
CA ARG A 375 -21.86 25.29 -30.28
C ARG A 375 -22.35 25.31 -31.73
N ALA A 376 -21.84 24.40 -32.56
CA ALA A 376 -22.35 24.11 -33.90
C ALA A 376 -23.57 23.20 -33.80
#